data_AF-A0A831SR66-F1
#
_entry.id   AF-A0A831SR66-F1
#
_cell.length_a   1.000
_cell.length_b   1.000
_cell.length_c   1.000
_cell.angle_alpha   90.00
_cell.angle_beta   90.00
_cell.angle_gamma   90.00
#
_symmetry.space_group_name_H-M   'P 1'
#
loop_
_entity.id
_entity.type
_entity.pdbx_description
1 polymer ?
#
loop_
_entity_poly.entity_id
_entity_poly.type
_entity_poly.pdbx_seq_one_letter_code
_entity_poly.pdbx_strand_id
1 'polypeptide(L)'
;MSQRRITAFAEKEWIKLRHALWILPVLVLYAAGDTLLNLHTMSRVYGQNGLWEVVVFKQPLFFSSYRLVILCGIVTGFLLTWTETRNKRLRLMFHMPLRPELMISQLLFSGLLVMIVVNTLLYLLLTVSLKIYHFPGDILYPVLLTVLPWSILSIIAYLLTTALLLAPTLRLKLLNLILAYASGSLMLPATTYNQSEPALWFYAIVSGAVLFAVYFSALSFLNKPIHLPLYNISAAVTTLTVSVMLSTVLPDFFSKAFQPPRIHSIMHFSPVYNEFVYSRSDMSSSSPTRYFREDGREISRREYQVSLPFLYARNLEKWGLFPDRIGNTPISLEQAGDWQFLRFSSYRFNSPDPMLHMLLEAAPEEANLRKSPDFFRISNSGDKIEFISPLNGKIDEAKSSLFTHALKKSGFKFPVTAIGGNPDVKKPYDAGYFLVDSRGNLFRMQMIDAQPSCVNTGSYINEHVRGILVHEHHRKEFYGFIITDNSVFAMLQKNGSLKKLPLPSFSANAFSIALWSDTLHTSFVVQNSDSETDRLYGMTLTDDFDIIHDFSTEPDRRNATHHKHLDQATAFLFPLSIEQDRKGSSFNDPSATSRHFSAEGMAGIIISLALLICFRLLKRH
;
A
#
# COMPACT_ATOMS: atom_id res chain seq x y z
N MET A 1 49.62 -23.00 -6.13
CA MET A 1 48.99 -24.10 -5.34
C MET A 1 47.52 -23.83 -4.94
N SER A 2 46.93 -22.64 -5.22
CA SER A 2 45.54 -22.30 -4.82
C SER A 2 44.46 -22.67 -5.86
N GLN A 3 44.70 -22.50 -7.16
CA GLN A 3 43.67 -22.73 -8.20
C GLN A 3 43.11 -24.18 -8.26
N ARG A 4 43.98 -25.20 -8.16
CA ARG A 4 43.54 -26.62 -8.12
C ARG A 4 42.68 -26.98 -6.90
N ARG A 5 42.86 -26.28 -5.77
CA ARG A 5 42.07 -26.51 -4.55
C ARG A 5 40.72 -25.80 -4.59
N ILE A 6 40.67 -24.61 -5.20
CA ILE A 6 39.43 -23.86 -5.42
C ILE A 6 38.52 -24.61 -6.40
N THR A 7 39.09 -25.15 -7.48
CA THR A 7 38.36 -25.96 -8.48
C THR A 7 37.80 -27.25 -7.87
N ALA A 8 38.59 -27.99 -7.09
CA ALA A 8 38.12 -29.19 -6.38
C ALA A 8 36.98 -28.89 -5.38
N PHE A 9 37.02 -27.73 -4.71
CA PHE A 9 35.94 -27.30 -3.82
C PHE A 9 34.67 -26.95 -4.61
N ALA A 10 34.81 -26.27 -5.75
CA ALA A 10 33.67 -25.96 -6.63
C ALA A 10 33.00 -27.24 -7.18
N GLU A 11 33.79 -28.25 -7.58
CA GLU A 11 33.27 -29.56 -8.02
C GLU A 11 32.51 -30.27 -6.90
N LYS A 12 32.98 -30.17 -5.65
CA LYS A 12 32.27 -30.69 -4.47
C LYS A 12 30.91 -30.02 -4.29
N GLU A 13 30.85 -28.69 -4.38
CA GLU A 13 29.58 -27.96 -4.26
C GLU A 13 28.61 -28.29 -5.39
N TRP A 14 29.12 -28.46 -6.62
CA TRP A 14 28.32 -28.89 -7.77
C TRP A 14 27.61 -30.24 -7.55
N ILE A 15 28.32 -31.24 -6.99
CA ILE A 15 27.75 -32.56 -6.71
C ILE A 15 26.58 -32.47 -5.72
N LYS A 16 26.63 -31.55 -4.75
CA LYS A 16 25.53 -31.33 -3.78
C LYS A 16 24.32 -30.70 -4.47
N LEU A 17 24.57 -29.69 -5.30
CA LEU A 17 23.54 -28.90 -5.97
C LEU A 17 22.84 -29.64 -7.13
N ARG A 18 23.35 -30.79 -7.58
CA ARG A 18 22.75 -31.55 -8.70
C ARG A 18 21.25 -31.89 -8.53
N HIS A 19 20.78 -32.07 -7.30
CA HIS A 19 19.36 -32.34 -7.04
C HIS A 19 18.52 -31.05 -7.13
N ALA A 20 19.13 -29.90 -6.86
CA ALA A 20 18.50 -28.59 -7.03
C ALA A 20 18.17 -28.33 -8.52
N LEU A 21 18.96 -28.88 -9.45
CA LEU A 21 18.70 -28.78 -10.90
C LEU A 21 17.35 -29.37 -11.33
N TRP A 22 16.76 -30.27 -10.54
CA TRP A 22 15.44 -30.83 -10.86
C TRP A 22 14.32 -30.10 -10.12
N ILE A 23 14.54 -29.70 -8.86
CA ILE A 23 13.50 -29.11 -8.01
C ILE A 23 13.26 -27.63 -8.36
N LEU A 24 14.34 -26.85 -8.51
CA LEU A 24 14.23 -25.39 -8.67
C LEU A 24 13.54 -25.01 -9.99
N PRO A 25 13.87 -25.62 -11.15
CA PRO A 25 13.17 -25.30 -12.39
C PRO A 25 11.69 -25.67 -12.37
N VAL A 26 11.31 -26.77 -11.71
CA VAL A 26 9.90 -27.16 -11.58
C VAL A 26 9.09 -26.11 -10.82
N LEU A 27 9.63 -25.58 -9.71
CA LEU A 27 8.97 -24.52 -8.94
C LEU A 27 8.83 -23.23 -9.76
N VAL A 28 9.87 -22.85 -10.49
CA VAL A 28 9.87 -21.65 -11.33
C VAL A 28 8.91 -21.80 -12.52
N LEU A 29 8.90 -22.96 -13.17
CA LEU A 29 7.98 -23.27 -14.28
C LEU A 29 6.53 -23.34 -13.82
N TYR A 30 6.26 -23.88 -12.63
CA TYR A 30 4.93 -23.87 -12.05
C TYR A 30 4.44 -22.43 -11.84
N ALA A 31 5.27 -21.57 -11.24
CA ALA A 31 4.90 -20.17 -11.01
C ALA A 31 4.59 -19.43 -12.33
N ALA A 32 5.41 -19.63 -13.36
CA ALA A 32 5.19 -19.07 -14.68
C ALA A 32 3.91 -19.63 -15.35
N GLY A 33 3.69 -20.94 -15.26
CA GLY A 33 2.51 -21.61 -15.80
C GLY A 33 1.21 -21.13 -15.15
N ASP A 34 1.19 -20.99 -13.83
CA ASP A 34 0.05 -20.45 -13.08
C ASP A 34 -0.29 -19.02 -13.51
N THR A 35 0.72 -18.14 -13.62
CA THR A 35 0.55 -16.78 -14.15
C THR A 35 -0.05 -16.79 -15.56
N LEU A 36 0.47 -17.64 -16.46
CA LEU A 36 -0.05 -17.75 -17.83
C LEU A 36 -1.50 -18.24 -17.87
N LEU A 37 -1.86 -19.22 -17.04
CA LEU A 37 -3.22 -19.75 -16.94
C LEU A 37 -4.21 -18.72 -16.38
N ASN A 38 -3.79 -17.96 -15.37
CA ASN A 38 -4.59 -16.88 -14.79
C ASN A 38 -4.86 -15.79 -15.84
N LEU A 39 -3.82 -15.31 -16.53
CA LEU A 39 -3.96 -14.32 -17.60
C LEU A 39 -4.80 -14.87 -18.77
N HIS A 40 -4.61 -16.14 -19.14
CA HIS A 40 -5.39 -16.77 -20.21
C HIS A 40 -6.88 -16.85 -19.86
N THR A 41 -7.18 -17.23 -18.61
CA THR A 41 -8.55 -17.31 -18.11
C THR A 41 -9.21 -15.93 -18.13
N MET A 42 -8.51 -14.89 -17.66
CA MET A 42 -9.00 -13.51 -17.69
C MET A 42 -9.21 -13.00 -19.12
N SER A 43 -8.26 -13.27 -20.03
CA SER A 43 -8.36 -12.91 -21.44
C SER A 43 -9.56 -13.59 -22.13
N ARG A 44 -9.81 -14.87 -21.82
CA ARG A 44 -10.96 -15.61 -22.39
C ARG A 44 -12.30 -15.07 -21.90
N VAL A 45 -12.39 -14.63 -20.65
CA VAL A 45 -13.65 -14.14 -20.05
C VAL A 45 -13.94 -12.70 -20.46
N TYR A 46 -12.94 -11.83 -20.45
CA TYR A 46 -13.12 -10.38 -20.61
C TYR A 46 -12.65 -9.84 -21.97
N GLY A 47 -12.04 -10.69 -22.80
CA GLY A 47 -11.30 -10.27 -23.99
C GLY A 47 -10.00 -9.54 -23.64
N GLN A 48 -9.24 -9.17 -24.67
CA GLN A 48 -7.94 -8.52 -24.51
C GLN A 48 -8.04 -7.12 -23.87
N ASN A 49 -9.07 -6.35 -24.23
CA ASN A 49 -9.31 -5.03 -23.64
C ASN A 49 -9.70 -5.12 -22.16
N GLY A 50 -10.62 -6.04 -21.83
CA GLY A 50 -11.05 -6.24 -20.45
C GLY A 50 -9.96 -6.86 -19.55
N LEU A 51 -9.03 -7.65 -20.11
CA LEU A 51 -7.84 -8.08 -19.40
C LEU A 51 -6.99 -6.88 -18.92
N TRP A 52 -6.70 -5.94 -19.82
CA TRP A 52 -5.92 -4.75 -19.48
C TRP A 52 -6.62 -3.89 -18.43
N GLU A 53 -7.93 -3.68 -18.57
CA GLU A 53 -8.74 -2.95 -17.59
C GLU A 53 -8.67 -3.57 -16.19
N VAL A 54 -8.80 -4.90 -16.11
CA VAL A 54 -8.69 -5.62 -14.84
C VAL A 54 -7.29 -5.46 -14.25
N VAL A 55 -6.24 -5.61 -15.05
CA VAL A 55 -4.85 -5.48 -14.57
C VAL A 55 -4.54 -4.05 -14.13
N VAL A 56 -4.95 -3.03 -14.89
CA VAL A 56 -4.66 -1.62 -14.61
C VAL A 56 -5.48 -1.10 -13.43
N PHE A 57 -6.79 -1.33 -13.40
CA PHE A 57 -7.67 -0.70 -12.42
C PHE A 57 -7.97 -1.57 -11.19
N LYS A 58 -7.94 -2.91 -11.30
CA LYS A 58 -8.16 -3.81 -10.16
C LYS A 58 -6.87 -4.38 -9.55
N GLN A 59 -5.75 -4.29 -10.27
CA GLN A 59 -4.42 -4.73 -9.83
C GLN A 59 -4.39 -6.12 -9.13
N PRO A 60 -4.96 -7.18 -9.72
CA PRO A 60 -4.95 -8.51 -9.09
C PRO A 60 -3.54 -9.09 -9.03
N LEU A 61 -3.19 -9.79 -7.94
CA LEU A 61 -1.91 -10.48 -7.81
C LEU A 61 -1.91 -11.83 -8.55
N PHE A 62 -2.14 -11.81 -9.86
CA PHE A 62 -2.19 -13.00 -10.73
C PHE A 62 -0.85 -13.77 -10.77
N PHE A 63 0.24 -13.16 -10.30
CA PHE A 63 1.58 -13.72 -10.18
C PHE A 63 1.94 -14.12 -8.74
N SER A 64 0.96 -14.26 -7.84
CA SER A 64 1.20 -14.60 -6.42
C SER A 64 1.99 -15.91 -6.21
N SER A 65 1.91 -16.87 -7.15
CA SER A 65 2.70 -18.10 -7.15
C SER A 65 4.21 -17.88 -7.23
N TYR A 66 4.67 -16.69 -7.65
CA TYR A 66 6.09 -16.33 -7.66
C TYR A 66 6.70 -16.27 -6.26
N ARG A 67 5.88 -16.21 -5.19
CA ARG A 67 6.32 -16.38 -3.80
C ARG A 67 7.06 -17.72 -3.57
N LEU A 68 6.86 -18.73 -4.42
CA LEU A 68 7.59 -20.00 -4.38
C LEU A 68 9.11 -19.83 -4.55
N VAL A 69 9.59 -18.68 -5.05
CA VAL A 69 11.03 -18.37 -5.06
C VAL A 69 11.67 -18.41 -3.67
N ILE A 70 10.89 -18.13 -2.62
CA ILE A 70 11.35 -18.22 -1.23
C ILE A 70 11.67 -19.69 -0.88
N LEU A 71 10.85 -20.63 -1.35
CA LEU A 71 11.10 -22.07 -1.20
C LEU A 71 12.38 -22.48 -1.95
N CYS A 72 12.63 -21.90 -3.14
CA CYS A 72 13.89 -22.11 -3.86
C CYS A 72 15.11 -21.70 -3.01
N GLY A 73 15.01 -20.59 -2.28
CA GLY A 73 16.02 -20.16 -1.30
C GLY A 73 16.26 -21.19 -0.19
N ILE A 74 15.18 -21.65 0.44
CA ILE A 74 15.22 -22.67 1.52
C ILE A 74 15.85 -23.97 1.02
N VAL A 75 15.40 -24.49 -0.14
CA VAL A 75 15.91 -25.72 -0.74
C VAL A 75 17.40 -25.59 -1.07
N THR A 76 17.82 -24.46 -1.62
CA THR A 76 19.24 -24.20 -1.94
C THR A 76 20.10 -24.19 -0.69
N GLY A 77 19.68 -23.46 0.36
CA GLY A 77 20.42 -23.41 1.64
C GLY A 77 20.49 -24.78 2.32
N PHE A 78 19.40 -25.56 2.25
CA PHE A 78 19.34 -26.92 2.78
C PHE A 78 20.30 -27.86 2.03
N LEU A 79 20.21 -27.95 0.69
CA LEU A 79 21.02 -28.88 -0.10
C LEU A 79 22.53 -28.62 0.05
N LEU A 80 22.92 -27.35 0.10
CA LEU A 80 24.32 -26.94 0.20
C LEU A 80 24.92 -27.29 1.58
N THR A 81 24.13 -27.10 2.63
CA THR A 81 24.61 -27.16 4.03
C THR A 81 24.37 -28.51 4.71
N TRP A 82 23.30 -29.22 4.33
CA TRP A 82 22.87 -30.48 4.95
C TRP A 82 23.96 -31.56 4.92
N THR A 83 24.70 -31.65 3.82
CA THR A 83 25.76 -32.65 3.66
C THR A 83 26.98 -32.40 4.54
N GLU A 84 27.22 -31.15 4.95
CA GLU A 84 28.36 -30.75 5.78
C GLU A 84 28.05 -30.87 7.29
N THR A 85 26.78 -30.73 7.66
CA THR A 85 26.34 -30.85 9.06
C THR A 85 26.11 -32.31 9.46
N ARG A 86 25.90 -33.22 8.51
CA ARG A 86 25.75 -34.65 8.75
C ARG A 86 27.06 -35.28 9.26
N ASN A 87 26.95 -36.15 10.27
CA ASN A 87 28.07 -36.92 10.87
C ASN A 87 29.22 -36.08 11.46
N LYS A 88 28.94 -34.90 12.05
CA LYS A 88 29.94 -34.01 12.68
C LYS A 88 31.08 -33.57 11.73
N ARG A 89 30.89 -33.68 10.41
CA ARG A 89 31.87 -33.35 9.37
C ARG A 89 32.25 -31.87 9.32
N LEU A 90 31.39 -30.99 9.84
CA LEU A 90 31.69 -29.57 9.99
C LEU A 90 32.99 -29.32 10.78
N ARG A 91 33.26 -30.13 11.81
CA ARG A 91 34.50 -30.03 12.60
C ARG A 91 35.73 -30.43 11.77
N LEU A 92 35.59 -31.46 10.92
CA LEU A 92 36.62 -31.91 9.98
C LEU A 92 36.91 -30.89 8.87
N MET A 93 35.91 -30.14 8.41
CA MET A 93 36.11 -29.04 7.45
C MET A 93 37.06 -27.97 7.98
N PHE A 94 36.91 -27.56 9.24
CA PHE A 94 37.75 -26.53 9.86
C PHE A 94 39.17 -27.02 10.22
N HIS A 95 39.46 -28.31 10.05
CA HIS A 95 40.80 -28.88 10.20
C HIS A 95 41.56 -29.00 8.85
N MET A 96 40.94 -28.63 7.72
CA MET A 96 41.65 -28.53 6.44
C MET A 96 42.61 -27.33 6.44
N PRO A 97 43.72 -27.37 5.65
CA PRO A 97 44.72 -26.30 5.59
C PRO A 97 44.24 -25.09 4.76
N LEU A 98 42.99 -24.68 4.94
CA LEU A 98 42.37 -23.51 4.33
C LEU A 98 41.80 -22.63 5.44
N ARG A 99 41.85 -21.30 5.24
CA ARG A 99 41.27 -20.36 6.20
C ARG A 99 39.74 -20.61 6.28
N PRO A 100 39.16 -20.79 7.48
CA PRO A 100 37.72 -21.02 7.67
C PRO A 100 36.83 -20.01 6.93
N GLU A 101 37.26 -18.75 6.89
CA GLU A 101 36.56 -17.64 6.25
C GLU A 101 36.38 -17.86 4.75
N LEU A 102 37.45 -18.28 4.06
CA LEU A 102 37.44 -18.51 2.62
C LEU A 102 36.51 -19.67 2.23
N MET A 103 36.45 -20.71 3.07
CA MET A 103 35.56 -21.85 2.85
C MET A 103 34.09 -21.44 2.97
N ILE A 104 33.75 -20.65 3.99
CA ILE A 104 32.40 -20.11 4.18
C ILE A 104 32.06 -19.16 3.02
N SER A 105 32.97 -18.29 2.59
CA SER A 105 32.74 -17.39 1.46
C SER A 105 32.48 -18.16 0.15
N GLN A 106 33.21 -19.24 -0.12
CA GLN A 106 33.00 -20.07 -1.31
C GLN A 106 31.66 -20.80 -1.29
N LEU A 107 31.28 -21.36 -0.14
CA LEU A 107 29.95 -21.94 0.09
C LEU A 107 28.88 -20.88 -0.23
N LEU A 108 28.98 -19.72 0.40
CA LEU A 108 28.02 -18.64 0.27
C LEU A 108 27.89 -18.13 -1.17
N PHE A 109 29.01 -17.98 -1.88
CA PHE A 109 29.06 -17.53 -3.26
C PHE A 109 28.38 -18.54 -4.21
N SER A 110 28.59 -19.84 -4.02
CA SER A 110 27.98 -20.87 -4.86
C SER A 110 26.46 -20.87 -4.78
N GLY A 111 25.88 -20.78 -3.58
CA GLY A 111 24.43 -20.67 -3.40
C GLY A 111 23.87 -19.34 -3.89
N LEU A 112 24.60 -18.23 -3.72
CA LEU A 112 24.20 -16.93 -4.24
C LEU A 112 24.13 -16.93 -5.78
N LEU A 113 25.09 -17.57 -6.47
CA LEU A 113 25.08 -17.69 -7.92
C LEU A 113 23.86 -18.48 -8.40
N VAL A 114 23.51 -19.59 -7.74
CA VAL A 114 22.28 -20.33 -8.02
C VAL A 114 21.05 -19.45 -7.83
N MET A 115 20.98 -18.69 -6.73
CA MET A 115 19.85 -17.79 -6.48
C MET A 115 19.76 -16.66 -7.52
N ILE A 116 20.87 -16.10 -7.98
CA ILE A 116 20.88 -15.11 -9.07
C ILE A 116 20.30 -15.74 -10.33
N VAL A 117 20.76 -16.93 -10.74
CA VAL A 117 20.25 -17.63 -11.93
C VAL A 117 18.76 -17.92 -11.82
N VAL A 118 18.30 -18.44 -10.67
CA VAL A 118 16.87 -18.72 -10.41
C VAL A 118 16.03 -17.45 -10.51
N ASN A 119 16.46 -16.36 -9.87
CA ASN A 119 15.75 -15.09 -9.93
C ASN A 119 15.74 -14.53 -11.35
N THR A 120 16.88 -14.52 -12.06
CA THR A 120 16.96 -14.06 -13.46
C THR A 120 16.01 -14.86 -14.36
N LEU A 121 15.97 -16.19 -14.24
CA LEU A 121 15.05 -17.04 -15.01
C LEU A 121 13.59 -16.71 -14.68
N LEU A 122 13.27 -16.52 -13.40
CA LEU A 122 11.95 -16.16 -12.93
C LEU A 122 11.49 -14.81 -13.48
N TYR A 123 12.34 -13.77 -13.45
CA TYR A 123 12.07 -12.47 -14.05
C TYR A 123 11.90 -12.55 -15.57
N LEU A 124 12.73 -13.36 -16.25
CA LEU A 124 12.61 -13.60 -17.68
C LEU A 124 11.26 -14.21 -18.02
N LEU A 125 10.86 -15.28 -17.33
CA LEU A 125 9.59 -15.96 -17.57
C LEU A 125 8.38 -15.08 -17.27
N LEU A 126 8.44 -14.26 -16.22
CA LEU A 126 7.39 -13.28 -15.93
C LEU A 126 7.27 -12.25 -17.06
N THR A 127 8.39 -11.70 -17.49
CA THR A 127 8.44 -10.72 -18.59
C THR A 127 7.89 -11.32 -19.89
N VAL A 128 8.28 -12.55 -20.23
CA VAL A 128 7.75 -13.27 -21.40
C VAL A 128 6.25 -13.47 -21.27
N SER A 129 5.77 -13.89 -20.09
CA SER A 129 4.34 -14.10 -19.83
C SER A 129 3.53 -12.82 -20.04
N LEU A 130 4.04 -11.67 -19.58
CA LEU A 130 3.38 -10.39 -19.78
C LEU A 130 3.43 -9.92 -21.24
N LYS A 131 4.55 -10.16 -21.94
CA LYS A 131 4.70 -9.80 -23.35
C LYS A 131 3.80 -10.59 -24.29
N ILE A 132 3.47 -11.85 -23.96
CA ILE A 132 2.48 -12.65 -24.72
C ILE A 132 1.12 -11.95 -24.79
N TYR A 133 0.73 -11.24 -23.72
CA TYR A 133 -0.51 -10.46 -23.66
C TYR A 133 -0.31 -8.97 -24.03
N HIS A 134 0.79 -8.65 -24.72
CA HIS A 134 1.10 -7.33 -25.26
C HIS A 134 1.24 -6.19 -24.24
N PHE A 135 1.38 -6.50 -22.94
CA PHE A 135 1.47 -5.45 -21.92
C PHE A 135 2.66 -4.49 -22.16
N PRO A 136 2.47 -3.18 -21.98
CA PRO A 136 3.52 -2.17 -22.16
C PRO A 136 4.41 -2.07 -20.92
N GLY A 137 5.52 -1.32 -21.06
CA GLY A 137 6.50 -1.13 -19.98
C GLY A 137 5.89 -0.61 -18.67
N ASP A 138 4.84 0.21 -18.75
CA ASP A 138 4.15 0.80 -17.60
C ASP A 138 3.42 -0.24 -16.76
N ILE A 139 3.02 -1.36 -17.38
CA ILE A 139 2.45 -2.50 -16.67
C ILE A 139 3.55 -3.43 -16.15
N LEU A 140 4.57 -3.69 -16.99
CA LEU A 140 5.67 -4.59 -16.65
C LEU A 140 6.44 -4.10 -15.41
N TYR A 141 6.87 -2.84 -15.39
CA TYR A 141 7.78 -2.33 -14.37
C TYR A 141 7.20 -2.44 -12.94
N PRO A 142 5.98 -1.96 -12.65
CA PRO A 142 5.37 -2.11 -11.33
C PRO A 142 5.16 -3.57 -10.91
N VAL A 143 4.81 -4.46 -11.85
CA VAL A 143 4.65 -5.90 -11.58
C VAL A 143 5.99 -6.52 -11.19
N LEU A 144 7.06 -6.22 -11.94
CA LEU A 144 8.41 -6.70 -11.64
C LEU A 144 8.95 -6.17 -10.30
N LEU A 145 8.68 -4.91 -9.98
CA LEU A 145 9.04 -4.32 -8.68
C LEU A 145 8.26 -4.96 -7.53
N THR A 146 7.02 -5.37 -7.75
CA THR A 146 6.22 -6.10 -6.73
C THR A 146 6.82 -7.46 -6.38
N VAL A 147 7.50 -8.12 -7.34
CA VAL A 147 8.18 -9.41 -7.13
C VAL A 147 9.57 -9.25 -6.49
N LEU A 148 10.14 -8.06 -6.50
CA LEU A 148 11.51 -7.80 -6.02
C LEU A 148 11.68 -8.07 -4.51
N PRO A 149 10.77 -7.67 -3.61
CA PRO A 149 10.84 -8.06 -2.21
C PRO A 149 10.88 -9.58 -2.00
N TRP A 150 10.12 -10.36 -2.77
CA TRP A 150 10.12 -11.84 -2.68
C TRP A 150 11.44 -12.43 -3.19
N SER A 151 12.02 -11.82 -4.22
CA SER A 151 13.34 -12.17 -4.75
C SER A 151 14.44 -11.91 -3.71
N ILE A 152 14.43 -10.75 -3.05
CA ILE A 152 15.36 -10.45 -1.94
C ILE A 152 15.13 -11.42 -0.77
N LEU A 153 13.87 -11.67 -0.41
CA LEU A 153 13.51 -12.62 0.64
C LEU A 153 13.98 -14.05 0.32
N SER A 154 14.03 -14.45 -0.95
CA SER A 154 14.60 -15.76 -1.33
C SER A 154 16.08 -15.88 -1.02
N ILE A 155 16.85 -14.81 -1.21
CA ILE A 155 18.28 -14.76 -0.85
C ILE A 155 18.43 -14.78 0.67
N ILE A 156 17.61 -14.01 1.39
CA ILE A 156 17.57 -14.03 2.85
C ILE A 156 17.22 -15.43 3.37
N ALA A 157 16.21 -16.10 2.79
CA ALA A 157 15.82 -17.45 3.18
C ALA A 157 16.92 -18.48 2.95
N TYR A 158 17.66 -18.36 1.84
CA TYR A 158 18.87 -19.13 1.59
C TYR A 158 19.94 -18.92 2.68
N LEU A 159 20.26 -17.67 2.98
CA LEU A 159 21.26 -17.31 3.99
C LEU A 159 20.85 -17.80 5.39
N LEU A 160 19.61 -17.57 5.80
CA LEU A 160 19.11 -17.97 7.12
C LEU A 160 18.95 -19.47 7.26
N THR A 161 18.58 -20.20 6.20
CA THR A 161 18.57 -21.67 6.23
C THR A 161 19.99 -22.21 6.42
N THR A 162 20.97 -21.62 5.72
CA THR A 162 22.39 -21.95 5.89
C THR A 162 22.86 -21.64 7.31
N ALA A 163 22.56 -20.45 7.84
CA ALA A 163 22.90 -20.05 9.21
C ALA A 163 22.26 -20.97 10.26
N LEU A 164 20.99 -21.35 10.08
CA LEU A 164 20.24 -22.21 10.99
C LEU A 164 20.84 -23.62 11.07
N LEU A 165 21.24 -24.20 9.93
CA LEU A 165 21.89 -25.50 9.88
C LEU A 165 23.32 -25.47 10.44
N LEU A 166 24.03 -24.36 10.25
CA LEU A 166 25.37 -24.09 10.81
C LEU A 166 25.33 -23.60 12.26
N ALA A 167 24.18 -23.51 12.93
CA ALA A 167 24.11 -23.04 14.31
C ALA A 167 24.38 -24.18 15.31
N PRO A 168 25.45 -24.10 16.15
CA PRO A 168 25.75 -25.14 17.13
C PRO A 168 24.81 -25.17 18.33
N THR A 169 24.24 -24.02 18.70
CA THR A 169 23.45 -23.86 19.94
C THR A 169 21.99 -23.51 19.64
N LEU A 170 21.09 -23.87 20.56
CA LEU A 170 19.67 -23.52 20.46
C LEU A 170 19.45 -22.00 20.38
N ARG A 171 20.28 -21.21 21.08
CA ARG A 171 20.19 -19.74 21.08
C ARG A 171 20.40 -19.15 19.68
N LEU A 172 21.43 -19.62 18.96
CA LEU A 172 21.70 -19.17 17.60
C LEU A 172 20.62 -19.63 16.62
N LYS A 173 20.06 -20.83 16.83
CA LYS A 173 18.92 -21.30 16.03
C LYS A 173 17.69 -20.42 16.20
N LEU A 174 17.32 -20.10 17.44
CA LEU A 174 16.20 -19.21 17.74
C LEU A 174 16.41 -17.80 17.15
N LEU A 175 17.62 -17.27 17.23
CA LEU A 175 17.98 -15.98 16.61
C LEU A 175 17.72 -16.00 15.09
N ASN A 176 18.22 -17.02 14.39
CA ASN A 176 18.01 -17.15 12.94
C ASN A 176 16.53 -17.33 12.58
N LEU A 177 15.74 -18.01 13.41
CA LEU A 177 14.29 -18.13 13.22
C LEU A 177 13.56 -16.79 13.41
N ILE A 178 13.97 -15.98 14.40
CA ILE A 178 13.43 -14.63 14.60
C ILE A 178 13.73 -13.76 13.38
N LEU A 179 14.97 -13.78 12.88
CA LEU A 179 15.34 -13.05 11.65
C LEU A 179 14.52 -13.52 10.44
N ALA A 180 14.25 -14.82 10.33
CA ALA A 180 13.47 -15.38 9.22
C ALA A 180 12.01 -14.92 9.28
N TYR A 181 11.41 -14.99 10.48
CA TYR A 181 10.05 -14.52 10.70
C TYR A 181 9.92 -13.02 10.43
N ALA A 182 10.82 -12.20 10.98
CA ALA A 182 10.79 -10.75 10.81
C ALA A 182 11.01 -10.32 9.35
N SER A 183 11.96 -10.95 8.65
CA SER A 183 12.16 -10.67 7.21
C SER A 183 10.93 -11.06 6.40
N GLY A 184 10.31 -12.19 6.73
CA GLY A 184 9.07 -12.66 6.09
C GLY A 184 7.89 -11.73 6.33
N SER A 185 7.67 -11.29 7.57
CA SER A 185 6.54 -10.39 7.90
C SER A 185 6.63 -9.04 7.20
N LEU A 186 7.83 -8.56 6.89
CA LEU A 186 8.06 -7.28 6.21
C LEU A 186 7.91 -7.38 4.68
N MET A 187 8.33 -8.49 4.06
CA MET A 187 8.48 -8.58 2.59
C MET A 187 7.42 -9.44 1.90
N LEU A 188 6.67 -10.29 2.63
CA LEU A 188 5.62 -11.13 2.04
C LEU A 188 4.34 -10.38 1.66
N PRO A 189 3.82 -9.45 2.48
CA PRO A 189 2.60 -8.74 2.15
C PRO A 189 2.78 -7.85 0.92
N ALA A 190 1.88 -8.00 -0.04
CA ALA A 190 1.71 -7.08 -1.15
C ALA A 190 0.20 -7.03 -1.42
N THR A 191 -0.37 -5.84 -1.55
CA THR A 191 -1.79 -5.64 -1.84
C THR A 191 -2.01 -4.91 -3.16
N THR A 192 -1.11 -3.99 -3.50
CA THR A 192 -1.10 -3.23 -4.76
C THR A 192 0.24 -3.39 -5.49
N TYR A 193 0.26 -3.06 -6.78
CA TYR A 193 1.50 -3.09 -7.53
C TYR A 193 2.43 -1.96 -7.09
N ASN A 194 3.73 -2.21 -7.05
CA ASN A 194 4.76 -1.22 -6.71
C ASN A 194 4.67 -0.63 -5.29
N GLN A 195 3.93 -1.30 -4.40
CA GLN A 195 3.73 -0.86 -3.02
C GLN A 195 5.04 -0.66 -2.24
N SER A 196 6.03 -1.53 -2.50
CA SER A 196 7.25 -1.59 -1.69
C SER A 196 8.44 -0.82 -2.25
N GLU A 197 8.26 -0.03 -3.31
CA GLU A 197 9.36 0.74 -3.93
C GLU A 197 10.15 1.58 -2.92
N PRO A 198 9.52 2.36 -2.02
CA PRO A 198 10.26 3.16 -1.04
C PRO A 198 11.01 2.31 -0.01
N ALA A 199 10.60 1.06 0.23
CA ALA A 199 11.24 0.16 1.19
C ALA A 199 12.43 -0.64 0.63
N LEU A 200 12.66 -0.62 -0.69
CA LEU A 200 13.67 -1.48 -1.33
C LEU A 200 15.09 -1.25 -0.80
N TRP A 201 15.46 -0.02 -0.45
CA TRP A 201 16.77 0.28 0.12
C TRP A 201 16.96 -0.40 1.49
N PHE A 202 15.92 -0.38 2.33
CA PHE A 202 15.94 -1.01 3.64
C PHE A 202 16.06 -2.53 3.51
N TYR A 203 15.31 -3.12 2.58
CA TYR A 203 15.37 -4.53 2.23
C TYR A 203 16.77 -4.97 1.78
N ALA A 204 17.45 -4.16 0.97
CA ALA A 204 18.82 -4.43 0.54
C ALA A 204 19.81 -4.41 1.72
N ILE A 205 19.69 -3.43 2.63
CA ILE A 205 20.53 -3.35 3.84
C ILE A 205 20.33 -4.58 4.73
N VAL A 206 19.07 -4.98 4.96
CA VAL A 206 18.73 -6.16 5.76
C VAL A 206 19.32 -7.43 5.16
N SER A 207 19.19 -7.62 3.84
CA SER A 207 19.79 -8.75 3.13
C SER A 207 21.31 -8.80 3.30
N GLY A 208 21.98 -7.65 3.16
CA GLY A 208 23.43 -7.53 3.39
C GLY A 208 23.83 -7.84 4.84
N ALA A 209 23.02 -7.41 5.81
CA ALA A 209 23.29 -7.64 7.22
C ALA A 209 23.08 -9.11 7.62
N VAL A 210 22.07 -9.79 7.06
CA VAL A 210 21.81 -11.22 7.27
C VAL A 210 22.97 -12.12 6.83
N LEU A 211 23.78 -11.69 5.86
CA LEU A 211 25.01 -12.39 5.48
C LEU A 211 25.93 -12.65 6.68
N PHE A 212 26.03 -11.69 7.60
CA PHE A 212 26.86 -11.81 8.80
C PHE A 212 26.32 -12.84 9.79
N ALA A 213 25.01 -13.13 9.78
CA ALA A 213 24.42 -14.18 10.63
C ALA A 213 24.95 -15.58 10.27
N VAL A 214 25.28 -15.80 8.98
CA VAL A 214 25.92 -17.04 8.53
C VAL A 214 27.33 -17.15 9.08
N TYR A 215 28.15 -16.10 8.96
CA TYR A 215 29.51 -16.08 9.52
C TYR A 215 29.50 -16.25 11.03
N PHE A 216 28.59 -15.58 11.74
CA PHE A 216 28.45 -15.71 13.19
C PHE A 216 28.10 -17.15 13.60
N SER A 217 27.14 -17.76 12.91
CA SER A 217 26.74 -19.16 13.16
C SER A 217 27.89 -20.13 12.85
N ALA A 218 28.55 -19.98 11.70
CA ALA A 218 29.62 -20.87 11.26
C ALA A 218 30.90 -20.76 12.11
N LEU A 219 31.36 -19.55 12.40
CA LEU A 219 32.61 -19.32 13.16
C LEU A 219 32.45 -19.65 14.64
N SER A 220 31.22 -19.69 15.17
CA SER A 220 30.96 -20.10 16.56
C SER A 220 31.35 -21.56 16.86
N PHE A 221 31.61 -22.38 15.83
CA PHE A 221 32.13 -23.74 15.96
C PHE A 221 33.64 -23.83 16.21
N LEU A 222 34.40 -22.76 15.97
CA LEU A 222 35.86 -22.77 16.14
C LEU A 222 36.24 -22.77 17.63
N ASN A 223 37.35 -23.44 17.98
CA ASN A 223 37.94 -23.31 19.32
C ASN A 223 38.54 -21.91 19.48
N LYS A 224 38.06 -21.13 20.46
CA LYS A 224 38.43 -19.72 20.73
C LYS A 224 38.04 -18.73 19.60
N PRO A 225 36.75 -18.58 19.29
CA PRO A 225 36.28 -17.72 18.19
C PRO A 225 36.50 -16.23 18.46
N ILE A 226 36.67 -15.83 19.73
CA ILE A 226 36.77 -14.43 20.20
C ILE A 226 38.03 -13.72 19.66
N HIS A 227 39.09 -14.46 19.32
CA HIS A 227 40.33 -13.88 18.77
C HIS A 227 40.25 -13.55 17.27
N LEU A 228 39.17 -13.93 16.57
CA LEU A 228 38.97 -13.59 15.17
C LEU A 228 38.18 -12.28 15.05
N PRO A 229 38.71 -11.23 14.38
CA PRO A 229 38.01 -9.97 14.23
C PRO A 229 36.67 -10.13 13.49
N LEU A 230 36.63 -11.01 12.47
CA LEU A 230 35.41 -11.29 11.71
C LEU A 230 34.30 -11.91 12.56
N TYR A 231 34.64 -12.71 13.58
CA TYR A 231 33.65 -13.26 14.51
C TYR A 231 33.00 -12.14 15.34
N ASN A 232 33.80 -11.23 15.90
CA ASN A 232 33.27 -10.14 16.72
C ASN A 232 32.42 -9.16 15.89
N ILE A 233 32.85 -8.84 14.67
CA ILE A 233 32.09 -8.01 13.74
C ILE A 233 30.77 -8.70 13.37
N SER A 234 30.83 -9.97 12.95
CA SER A 234 29.62 -10.71 12.56
C SER A 234 28.64 -10.89 13.73
N ALA A 235 29.14 -11.13 14.94
CA ALA A 235 28.31 -11.19 16.15
C ALA A 235 27.63 -9.84 16.44
N ALA A 236 28.38 -8.74 16.36
CA ALA A 236 27.86 -7.39 16.60
C ALA A 236 26.80 -7.00 15.56
N VAL A 237 27.09 -7.18 14.27
CA VAL A 237 26.16 -6.89 13.17
C VAL A 237 24.91 -7.75 13.29
N THR A 238 25.04 -9.06 13.50
CA THR A 238 23.89 -9.96 13.64
C THR A 238 23.02 -9.57 14.83
N THR A 239 23.62 -9.24 15.98
CA THR A 239 22.87 -8.81 17.17
C THR A 239 22.14 -7.49 16.90
N LEU A 240 22.79 -6.54 16.23
CA LEU A 240 22.15 -5.28 15.83
C LEU A 240 20.99 -5.52 14.87
N THR A 241 21.15 -6.38 13.86
CA THR A 241 20.10 -6.73 12.90
C THR A 241 18.91 -7.38 13.61
N VAL A 242 19.14 -8.28 14.57
CA VAL A 242 18.07 -8.89 15.37
C VAL A 242 17.33 -7.84 16.18
N SER A 243 18.03 -6.92 16.82
CA SER A 243 17.40 -5.83 17.58
C SER A 243 16.52 -4.94 16.68
N VAL A 244 17.04 -4.56 15.51
CA VAL A 244 16.29 -3.80 14.49
C VAL A 244 15.05 -4.59 14.01
N MET A 245 15.21 -5.89 13.73
CA MET A 245 14.10 -6.75 13.31
C MET A 245 13.07 -7.01 14.42
N LEU A 246 13.48 -7.03 15.69
CA LEU A 246 12.55 -7.13 16.81
C LEU A 246 11.79 -5.81 17.03
N SER A 247 12.42 -4.67 16.75
CA SER A 247 11.74 -3.36 16.80
C SER A 247 10.68 -3.17 15.72
N THR A 248 10.65 -4.01 14.67
CA THR A 248 9.52 -4.05 13.73
C THR A 248 8.43 -5.00 14.23
N VAL A 249 8.79 -6.20 14.69
CA VAL A 249 7.85 -7.29 14.96
C VAL A 249 7.17 -7.22 16.33
N LEU A 250 7.89 -6.84 17.39
CA LEU A 250 7.35 -6.86 18.74
C LEU A 250 6.23 -5.82 18.97
N PRO A 251 6.34 -4.56 18.49
CA PRO A 251 5.26 -3.59 18.60
C PRO A 251 3.97 -4.07 17.91
N ASP A 252 4.10 -4.71 16.74
CA ASP A 252 2.98 -5.27 16.00
C ASP A 252 2.28 -6.41 16.76
N PHE A 253 3.04 -7.31 17.39
CA PHE A 253 2.46 -8.35 18.23
C PHE A 253 1.79 -7.78 19.48
N PHE A 254 2.42 -6.81 20.12
CA PHE A 254 1.87 -6.15 21.30
C PHE A 254 0.56 -5.45 20.97
N SER A 255 0.53 -4.66 19.89
CA SER A 255 -0.69 -3.99 19.44
C SER A 255 -1.78 -5.01 19.12
N LYS A 256 -1.50 -6.08 18.35
CA LYS A 256 -2.51 -7.13 18.06
C LYS A 256 -3.07 -7.83 19.30
N ALA A 257 -2.26 -8.01 20.35
CA ALA A 257 -2.69 -8.66 21.59
C ALA A 257 -3.55 -7.76 22.47
N PHE A 258 -3.34 -6.44 22.43
CA PHE A 258 -3.95 -5.48 23.35
C PHE A 258 -4.79 -4.40 22.68
N GLN A 259 -4.99 -4.46 21.35
CA GLN A 259 -5.69 -3.42 20.59
C GLN A 259 -7.10 -3.19 21.16
N PRO A 260 -7.45 -1.96 21.56
CA PRO A 260 -8.81 -1.67 21.96
C PRO A 260 -9.77 -1.85 20.76
N PRO A 261 -11.05 -2.16 21.03
CA PRO A 261 -12.04 -2.29 19.97
C PRO A 261 -12.14 -0.97 19.20
N ARG A 262 -12.05 -1.04 17.86
CA ARG A 262 -12.26 0.13 17.01
C ARG A 262 -13.70 0.59 17.14
N ILE A 263 -13.91 1.81 17.61
CA ILE A 263 -15.23 2.40 17.65
C ILE A 263 -15.56 2.94 16.27
N HIS A 264 -16.52 2.30 15.61
CA HIS A 264 -17.04 2.83 14.36
C HIS A 264 -18.06 3.93 14.66
N SER A 265 -17.74 5.16 14.25
CA SER A 265 -18.66 6.28 14.33
C SER A 265 -19.04 6.76 12.94
N ILE A 266 -20.32 7.09 12.75
CA ILE A 266 -20.87 7.65 11.51
C ILE A 266 -21.67 8.88 11.87
N MET A 267 -21.51 9.97 11.12
CA MET A 267 -22.19 11.25 11.34
C MET A 267 -22.93 11.68 10.06
N HIS A 268 -24.10 12.30 10.23
CA HIS A 268 -24.88 12.88 9.15
C HIS A 268 -25.55 14.17 9.62
N PHE A 269 -25.76 15.12 8.71
CA PHE A 269 -26.57 16.30 9.01
C PHE A 269 -28.07 15.94 8.93
N SER A 270 -28.81 16.24 9.99
CA SER A 270 -30.26 16.06 10.09
C SER A 270 -30.97 17.31 9.58
N PRO A 271 -31.66 17.27 8.44
CA PRO A 271 -32.45 18.40 7.96
C PRO A 271 -33.71 18.62 8.82
N VAL A 272 -34.11 17.63 9.63
CA VAL A 272 -35.27 17.72 10.53
C VAL A 272 -34.94 18.51 11.80
N TYR A 273 -33.74 18.30 12.35
CA TYR A 273 -33.29 18.99 13.56
C TYR A 273 -32.41 20.22 13.25
N ASN A 274 -31.90 20.34 12.03
CA ASN A 274 -30.93 21.34 11.61
C ASN A 274 -29.62 21.28 12.42
N GLU A 275 -29.12 20.05 12.61
CA GLU A 275 -27.91 19.71 13.39
C GLU A 275 -27.38 18.35 12.95
N PHE A 276 -26.16 18.00 13.34
CA PHE A 276 -25.56 16.68 13.15
C PHE A 276 -26.09 15.63 14.12
N VAL A 277 -26.43 14.47 13.58
CA VAL A 277 -26.70 13.26 14.35
C VAL A 277 -25.63 12.23 14.04
N TYR A 278 -25.21 11.48 15.06
CA TYR A 278 -24.17 10.47 14.87
C TYR A 278 -24.50 9.17 15.58
N SER A 279 -23.98 8.09 15.03
CA SER A 279 -24.05 6.75 15.61
C SER A 279 -22.66 6.31 16.03
N ARG A 280 -22.60 5.52 17.09
CA ARG A 280 -21.36 4.96 17.65
C ARG A 280 -21.55 3.49 17.95
N SER A 281 -20.62 2.66 17.49
CA SER A 281 -20.61 1.24 17.84
C SER A 281 -20.31 1.08 19.32
N ASP A 282 -21.08 0.25 20.01
CA ASP A 282 -20.84 -0.10 21.40
C ASP A 282 -20.68 -1.61 21.52
N MET A 283 -19.43 -2.06 21.64
CA MET A 283 -19.09 -3.48 21.74
C MET A 283 -19.32 -4.05 23.15
N SER A 284 -19.65 -3.19 24.13
CA SER A 284 -19.85 -3.59 25.53
C SER A 284 -21.31 -3.84 25.90
N SER A 285 -22.26 -3.52 25.00
CA SER A 285 -23.70 -3.68 25.23
C SER A 285 -24.36 -4.65 24.26
N SER A 286 -25.54 -5.16 24.64
CA SER A 286 -26.36 -6.05 23.80
C SER A 286 -26.90 -5.38 22.53
N SER A 287 -26.89 -4.04 22.49
CA SER A 287 -27.26 -3.23 21.34
C SER A 287 -25.98 -2.70 20.67
N PRO A 288 -25.61 -3.19 19.48
CA PRO A 288 -24.29 -2.94 18.90
C PRO A 288 -24.05 -1.48 18.48
N THR A 289 -25.06 -0.60 18.55
CA THR A 289 -24.99 0.79 18.09
C THR A 289 -25.89 1.70 18.92
N ARG A 290 -25.32 2.82 19.37
CA ARG A 290 -26.04 3.92 20.04
C ARG A 290 -26.08 5.14 19.13
N TYR A 291 -27.11 5.97 19.28
CA TYR A 291 -27.39 7.13 18.41
C TYR A 291 -27.49 8.39 19.26
N PHE A 292 -26.93 9.49 18.78
CA PHE A 292 -26.80 10.72 19.53
C PHE A 292 -27.10 11.95 18.66
N ARG A 293 -27.59 13.00 19.31
CA ARG A 293 -27.65 14.37 18.80
C ARG A 293 -26.38 15.15 19.14
N GLU A 294 -26.20 16.35 18.59
CA GLU A 294 -25.03 17.20 18.85
C GLU A 294 -24.85 17.54 20.33
N ASP A 295 -25.96 17.76 21.04
CA ASP A 295 -25.99 18.04 22.49
C ASP A 295 -25.58 16.84 23.37
N GLY A 296 -25.31 15.68 22.75
CA GLY A 296 -24.94 14.44 23.42
C GLY A 296 -26.14 13.61 23.90
N ARG A 297 -27.38 14.06 23.65
CA ARG A 297 -28.58 13.31 24.01
C ARG A 297 -28.65 12.02 23.20
N GLU A 298 -28.75 10.89 23.90
CA GLU A 298 -29.00 9.60 23.28
C GLU A 298 -30.45 9.52 22.77
N ILE A 299 -30.61 9.06 21.53
CA ILE A 299 -31.90 8.90 20.86
C ILE A 299 -32.08 7.45 20.41
N SER A 300 -33.33 7.03 20.26
CA SER A 300 -33.62 5.69 19.74
C SER A 300 -33.21 5.57 18.27
N ARG A 301 -32.96 4.33 17.81
CA ARG A 301 -32.73 4.03 16.39
C ARG A 301 -33.84 4.59 15.51
N ARG A 302 -35.09 4.55 15.98
CA ARG A 302 -36.25 5.04 15.24
C ARG A 302 -36.20 6.56 15.10
N GLU A 303 -35.91 7.30 16.18
CA GLU A 303 -35.74 8.76 16.13
C GLU A 303 -34.60 9.17 15.20
N TYR A 304 -33.46 8.46 15.26
CA TYR A 304 -32.33 8.70 14.35
C TYR A 304 -32.70 8.51 12.87
N GLN A 305 -33.52 7.51 12.56
CA GLN A 305 -33.96 7.28 11.18
C GLN A 305 -34.99 8.32 10.72
N VAL A 306 -35.88 8.74 11.63
CA VAL A 306 -36.85 9.84 11.38
C VAL A 306 -36.14 11.15 11.12
N SER A 307 -35.00 11.42 11.77
CA SER A 307 -34.24 12.65 11.57
C SER A 307 -33.45 12.69 10.25
N LEU A 308 -33.33 11.56 9.54
CA LEU A 308 -32.56 11.44 8.29
C LEU A 308 -33.44 10.92 7.13
N PRO A 309 -34.44 11.71 6.69
CA PRO A 309 -35.47 11.24 5.77
C PRO A 309 -34.99 10.88 4.36
N PHE A 310 -33.91 11.50 3.88
CA PHE A 310 -33.26 11.13 2.61
C PHE A 310 -32.57 9.77 2.69
N LEU A 311 -31.86 9.50 3.78
CA LEU A 311 -31.12 8.25 3.98
C LEU A 311 -32.06 7.06 4.27
N TYR A 312 -33.14 7.30 5.02
CA TYR A 312 -34.06 6.25 5.48
C TYR A 312 -35.47 6.35 4.88
N ALA A 313 -35.61 6.95 3.69
CA ALA A 313 -36.88 7.18 3.01
C ALA A 313 -37.80 5.94 3.00
N ARG A 314 -37.25 4.78 2.62
CA ARG A 314 -37.99 3.50 2.56
C ARG A 314 -38.52 3.04 3.92
N ASN A 315 -37.77 3.25 4.99
CA ASN A 315 -38.22 2.89 6.34
C ASN A 315 -39.34 3.83 6.79
N LEU A 316 -39.20 5.12 6.51
CA LEU A 316 -40.21 6.12 6.88
C LEU A 316 -41.50 5.95 6.11
N GLU A 317 -41.43 5.66 4.81
CA GLU A 317 -42.59 5.32 3.99
C GLU A 317 -43.33 4.12 4.58
N LYS A 318 -42.61 3.02 4.88
CA LYS A 318 -43.20 1.82 5.49
C LYS A 318 -43.84 2.10 6.85
N TRP A 319 -43.32 3.07 7.60
CA TRP A 319 -43.87 3.46 8.90
C TRP A 319 -44.97 4.52 8.80
N GLY A 320 -45.27 5.06 7.62
CA GLY A 320 -46.17 6.20 7.45
C GLY A 320 -45.64 7.48 8.11
N LEU A 321 -44.32 7.62 8.20
CA LEU A 321 -43.61 8.73 8.86
C LEU A 321 -42.75 9.55 7.88
N PHE A 322 -42.88 9.31 6.57
CA PHE A 322 -42.17 10.13 5.58
C PHE A 322 -42.76 11.55 5.59
N PRO A 323 -41.94 12.60 5.76
CA PRO A 323 -42.46 13.96 5.88
C PRO A 323 -42.89 14.51 4.52
N ASP A 324 -44.09 15.09 4.45
CA ASP A 324 -44.55 15.80 3.24
C ASP A 324 -43.75 17.10 3.00
N ARG A 325 -43.13 17.64 4.06
CA ARG A 325 -42.27 18.85 4.03
C ARG A 325 -41.17 18.76 5.09
N ILE A 326 -40.01 19.33 4.80
CA ILE A 326 -38.97 19.62 5.81
C ILE A 326 -38.70 21.13 5.79
N GLY A 327 -38.86 21.77 6.95
CA GLY A 327 -38.91 23.23 7.03
C GLY A 327 -39.99 23.77 6.09
N ASN A 328 -39.59 24.66 5.18
CA ASN A 328 -40.49 25.25 4.18
C ASN A 328 -40.47 24.53 2.82
N THR A 329 -39.72 23.44 2.67
CA THR A 329 -39.54 22.76 1.38
C THR A 329 -40.44 21.52 1.30
N PRO A 330 -41.38 21.44 0.34
CA PRO A 330 -42.11 20.20 0.05
C PRO A 330 -41.17 19.12 -0.45
N ILE A 331 -41.35 17.89 0.01
CA ILE A 331 -40.49 16.77 -0.38
C ILE A 331 -41.34 15.60 -0.80
N SER A 332 -41.01 15.02 -1.96
CA SER A 332 -41.58 13.76 -2.42
C SER A 332 -40.62 12.59 -2.13
N LEU A 333 -41.18 11.38 -2.08
CA LEU A 333 -40.38 10.16 -1.96
C LEU A 333 -39.41 9.97 -3.15
N GLU A 334 -39.80 10.44 -4.33
CA GLU A 334 -38.96 10.43 -5.53
C GLU A 334 -37.72 11.32 -5.36
N GLN A 335 -37.91 12.54 -4.86
CA GLN A 335 -36.81 13.46 -4.53
C GLN A 335 -35.90 12.90 -3.44
N ALA A 336 -36.45 12.11 -2.51
CA ALA A 336 -35.65 11.49 -1.47
C ALA A 336 -34.64 10.44 -1.97
N GLY A 337 -34.82 9.94 -3.20
CA GLY A 337 -33.86 9.04 -3.85
C GLY A 337 -32.68 9.75 -4.52
N ASP A 338 -32.74 11.08 -4.72
CA ASP A 338 -31.75 11.86 -5.46
C ASP A 338 -30.66 12.47 -4.56
N TRP A 339 -29.96 11.61 -3.84
CA TRP A 339 -28.80 11.98 -3.03
C TRP A 339 -27.49 11.44 -3.62
N GLN A 340 -26.41 12.18 -3.39
CA GLN A 340 -25.06 11.84 -3.77
C GLN A 340 -24.22 11.54 -2.52
N PHE A 341 -23.53 10.40 -2.52
CA PHE A 341 -22.50 10.07 -1.54
C PHE A 341 -21.16 9.88 -2.22
N LEU A 342 -20.11 10.42 -1.64
CA LEU A 342 -18.75 10.21 -2.09
C LEU A 342 -17.83 10.09 -0.89
N ARG A 343 -16.96 9.07 -0.88
CA ARG A 343 -15.93 8.92 0.15
C ARG A 343 -14.56 8.77 -0.49
N PHE A 344 -13.58 9.51 0.04
CA PHE A 344 -12.19 9.42 -0.39
C PHE A 344 -11.25 9.71 0.79
N SER A 345 -10.03 9.20 0.71
CA SER A 345 -9.04 9.28 1.78
C SER A 345 -7.63 9.42 1.22
N SER A 346 -6.68 9.81 2.06
CA SER A 346 -5.27 9.92 1.74
C SER A 346 -4.69 8.65 1.09
N TYR A 347 -5.14 7.46 1.51
CA TYR A 347 -4.73 6.17 0.89
C TYR A 347 -4.88 6.09 -0.63
N ARG A 348 -5.82 6.84 -1.23
CA ARG A 348 -6.03 6.85 -2.68
C ARG A 348 -5.01 7.70 -3.44
N PHE A 349 -4.45 8.71 -2.78
CA PHE A 349 -3.54 9.68 -3.39
C PHE A 349 -2.09 9.46 -2.97
N ASN A 350 -1.89 8.82 -1.82
CA ASN A 350 -0.59 8.34 -1.35
C ASN A 350 -0.44 6.85 -1.70
N SER A 351 -0.62 6.54 -2.98
CA SER A 351 -0.50 5.19 -3.53
C SER A 351 0.29 5.22 -4.82
N PRO A 352 0.84 4.07 -5.27
CA PRO A 352 1.46 3.96 -6.59
C PRO A 352 0.55 4.55 -7.68
N ASP A 353 1.14 5.35 -8.56
CA ASP A 353 0.40 6.02 -9.63
C ASP A 353 -0.29 5.00 -10.56
N PRO A 354 -1.45 5.36 -11.14
CA PRO A 354 -2.09 4.52 -12.15
C PRO A 354 -1.14 4.27 -13.33
N MET A 355 -1.00 3.01 -13.73
CA MET A 355 -0.12 2.61 -14.84
C MET A 355 -0.54 3.21 -16.18
N LEU A 356 -1.86 3.23 -16.42
CA LEU A 356 -2.51 3.66 -17.65
C LEU A 356 -3.87 4.27 -17.30
N HIS A 357 -4.41 5.03 -18.25
CA HIS A 357 -5.72 5.67 -18.18
C HIS A 357 -6.60 5.21 -19.35
N MET A 358 -7.92 5.41 -19.26
CA MET A 358 -8.86 5.06 -20.32
C MET A 358 -9.78 6.25 -20.58
N LEU A 359 -9.64 6.87 -21.75
CA LEU A 359 -10.47 7.99 -22.18
C LEU A 359 -11.71 7.47 -22.91
N LEU A 360 -12.90 7.69 -22.34
CA LEU A 360 -14.16 7.25 -22.95
C LEU A 360 -14.65 8.26 -24.00
N GLU A 361 -15.50 7.79 -24.90
CA GLU A 361 -16.28 8.67 -25.79
C GLU A 361 -17.36 9.39 -24.96
N ALA A 362 -17.33 10.71 -24.94
CA ALA A 362 -18.22 11.52 -24.12
C ALA A 362 -19.58 11.80 -24.76
N ALA A 363 -19.69 11.65 -26.08
CA ALA A 363 -20.94 11.73 -26.83
C ALA A 363 -21.17 10.43 -27.63
N PRO A 364 -21.37 9.27 -26.96
CA PRO A 364 -21.62 8.02 -27.68
C PRO A 364 -22.96 8.10 -28.45
N GLU A 365 -23.03 7.42 -29.59
CA GLU A 365 -24.29 7.26 -30.34
C GLU A 365 -25.36 6.50 -29.52
N GLU A 366 -24.92 5.62 -28.63
CA GLU A 366 -25.79 4.83 -27.76
C GLU A 366 -25.98 5.50 -26.39
N ALA A 367 -27.08 5.14 -25.71
CA ALA A 367 -27.42 5.70 -24.40
C ALA A 367 -26.38 5.38 -23.30
N ASN A 368 -25.61 4.30 -23.46
CA ASN A 368 -24.61 3.88 -22.47
C ASN A 368 -23.20 4.21 -22.93
N LEU A 369 -22.36 4.67 -21.99
CA LEU A 369 -20.94 4.80 -22.23
C LEU A 369 -20.32 3.42 -22.53
N ARG A 370 -19.29 3.43 -23.37
CA ARG A 370 -18.57 2.23 -23.80
C ARG A 370 -17.10 2.33 -23.42
N LYS A 371 -16.50 1.18 -23.15
CA LYS A 371 -15.06 1.08 -22.90
C LYS A 371 -14.32 1.47 -24.15
N SER A 372 -13.27 2.30 -24.00
CA SER A 372 -12.39 2.62 -25.12
C SER A 372 -11.68 1.35 -25.61
N PRO A 373 -11.43 1.19 -26.92
CA PRO A 373 -10.60 0.11 -27.45
C PRO A 373 -9.10 0.32 -27.17
N ASP A 374 -8.71 1.45 -26.59
CA ASP A 374 -7.34 1.80 -26.25
C ASP A 374 -7.22 2.40 -24.84
N PHE A 375 -5.99 2.41 -24.34
CA PHE A 375 -5.59 3.09 -23.12
C PHE A 375 -4.67 4.24 -23.48
N PHE A 376 -4.44 5.16 -22.57
CA PHE A 376 -3.44 6.21 -22.76
C PHE A 376 -2.56 6.41 -21.53
N ARG A 377 -1.39 7.00 -21.76
CA ARG A 377 -0.45 7.43 -20.73
C ARG A 377 0.16 8.78 -21.07
N ILE A 378 0.81 9.39 -20.09
CA ILE A 378 1.75 10.47 -20.33
C ILE A 378 3.10 9.84 -20.71
N SER A 379 3.79 10.37 -21.71
CA SER A 379 5.12 9.87 -22.09
C SER A 379 6.12 9.99 -20.94
N ASN A 380 7.18 9.18 -20.96
CA ASN A 380 8.25 9.27 -19.96
C ASN A 380 8.95 10.65 -19.92
N SER A 381 8.98 11.36 -21.05
CA SER A 381 9.46 12.75 -21.15
C SER A 381 8.48 13.78 -20.58
N GLY A 382 7.23 13.37 -20.33
CA GLY A 382 6.17 14.20 -19.77
C GLY A 382 5.48 15.11 -20.79
N ASP A 383 5.87 15.10 -22.06
CA ASP A 383 5.58 16.15 -23.05
C ASP A 383 4.56 15.80 -24.15
N LYS A 384 4.01 14.59 -24.09
CA LYS A 384 2.96 14.10 -25.01
C LYS A 384 2.07 13.05 -24.34
N ILE A 385 0.88 12.89 -24.90
CA ILE A 385 -0.05 11.81 -24.57
C ILE A 385 0.10 10.70 -25.60
N GLU A 386 0.23 9.45 -25.13
CA GLU A 386 0.38 8.27 -25.97
C GLU A 386 -0.81 7.34 -25.77
N PHE A 387 -1.53 7.03 -26.84
CA PHE A 387 -2.57 6.00 -26.87
C PHE A 387 -1.97 4.66 -27.26
N ILE A 388 -2.32 3.59 -26.55
CA ILE A 388 -1.77 2.24 -26.69
C ILE A 388 -2.92 1.27 -26.89
N SER A 389 -2.83 0.46 -27.94
CA SER A 389 -3.83 -0.59 -28.21
C SER A 389 -3.52 -1.87 -27.44
N PRO A 390 -4.46 -2.39 -26.63
CA PRO A 390 -4.34 -3.70 -25.98
C PRO A 390 -4.17 -4.88 -26.95
N LEU A 391 -4.64 -4.71 -28.20
CA LEU A 391 -4.66 -5.78 -29.20
C LEU A 391 -3.25 -6.18 -29.65
N ASN A 392 -2.34 -5.21 -29.74
CA ASN A 392 -0.99 -5.41 -30.26
C ASN A 392 0.11 -4.75 -29.40
N GLY A 393 -0.26 -4.03 -28.34
CA GLY A 393 0.67 -3.34 -27.44
C GLY A 393 1.41 -2.17 -28.08
N LYS A 394 0.95 -1.68 -29.23
CA LYS A 394 1.59 -0.58 -29.97
C LYS A 394 0.93 0.75 -29.68
N ILE A 395 1.74 1.79 -29.77
CA ILE A 395 1.28 3.18 -29.71
C ILE A 395 0.56 3.53 -31.02
N ASP A 396 -0.61 4.14 -30.92
CA ASP A 396 -1.28 4.79 -32.05
C ASP A 396 -0.72 6.21 -32.20
N GLU A 397 0.29 6.36 -33.05
CA GLU A 397 0.99 7.64 -33.24
C GLU A 397 0.08 8.74 -33.82
N ALA A 398 -0.92 8.36 -34.63
CA ALA A 398 -1.84 9.30 -35.24
C ALA A 398 -2.77 9.90 -34.17
N LYS A 399 -3.43 9.03 -33.37
CA LYS A 399 -4.30 9.46 -32.26
C LYS A 399 -3.50 10.22 -31.19
N SER A 400 -2.32 9.73 -30.85
CA SER A 400 -1.41 10.36 -29.88
C SER A 400 -1.01 11.78 -30.29
N SER A 401 -0.63 11.96 -31.55
CA SER A 401 -0.28 13.27 -32.11
C SER A 401 -1.47 14.23 -32.13
N LEU A 402 -2.66 13.72 -32.50
CA LEU A 402 -3.90 14.49 -32.57
C LEU A 402 -4.27 15.08 -31.20
N PHE A 403 -4.31 14.24 -30.16
CA PHE A 403 -4.62 14.69 -28.78
C PHE A 403 -3.54 15.59 -28.20
N THR A 404 -2.26 15.26 -28.42
CA THR A 404 -1.15 16.10 -27.95
C THR A 404 -1.18 17.49 -28.60
N HIS A 405 -1.48 17.56 -29.91
CA HIS A 405 -1.60 18.83 -30.62
C HIS A 405 -2.81 19.65 -30.11
N ALA A 406 -3.96 19.01 -29.89
CA ALA A 406 -5.15 19.67 -29.36
C ALA A 406 -4.89 20.34 -27.99
N LEU A 407 -4.19 19.66 -27.09
CA LEU A 407 -3.76 20.25 -25.80
C LEU A 407 -2.81 21.44 -25.99
N LYS A 408 -1.79 21.31 -26.84
CA LYS A 408 -0.86 22.43 -27.12
C LYS A 408 -1.60 23.63 -27.70
N LYS A 409 -2.56 23.38 -28.61
CA LYS A 409 -3.41 24.40 -29.24
C LYS A 409 -4.33 25.09 -28.23
N SER A 410 -4.82 24.39 -27.20
CA SER A 410 -5.59 25.00 -26.11
C SER A 410 -4.73 25.84 -25.16
N GLY A 411 -3.41 25.89 -25.35
CA GLY A 411 -2.47 26.65 -24.53
C GLY A 411 -1.79 25.85 -23.43
N PHE A 412 -2.02 24.53 -23.35
CA PHE A 412 -1.44 23.65 -22.33
C PHE A 412 0.09 23.69 -22.36
N LYS A 413 0.73 23.81 -21.19
CA LYS A 413 2.19 23.76 -21.06
C LYS A 413 2.63 22.47 -20.37
N PHE A 414 3.20 21.56 -21.14
CA PHE A 414 3.83 20.36 -20.60
C PHE A 414 5.02 20.70 -19.66
N PRO A 415 5.44 19.78 -18.78
CA PRO A 415 4.85 18.46 -18.52
C PRO A 415 3.47 18.48 -17.83
N VAL A 416 2.74 17.36 -17.90
CA VAL A 416 1.55 17.13 -17.07
C VAL A 416 2.01 16.90 -15.63
N THR A 417 1.50 17.69 -14.68
CA THR A 417 1.87 17.61 -13.26
C THR A 417 0.87 16.82 -12.43
N ALA A 418 -0.40 16.79 -12.85
CA ALA A 418 -1.42 15.94 -12.27
C ALA A 418 -2.48 15.57 -13.31
N ILE A 419 -3.10 14.41 -13.13
CA ILE A 419 -4.16 13.91 -14.01
C ILE A 419 -5.20 13.16 -13.18
N GLY A 420 -6.48 13.30 -13.54
CA GLY A 420 -7.56 12.48 -12.99
C GLY A 420 -8.74 12.36 -13.92
N GLY A 421 -9.40 11.21 -13.86
CA GLY A 421 -10.55 10.87 -14.66
C GLY A 421 -11.26 9.66 -14.06
N ASN A 422 -12.44 9.35 -14.58
CA ASN A 422 -13.23 8.21 -14.14
C ASN A 422 -13.45 7.25 -15.30
N PRO A 423 -12.79 6.08 -15.34
CA PRO A 423 -12.93 5.14 -16.46
C PRO A 423 -14.19 4.26 -16.37
N ASP A 424 -15.05 4.43 -15.35
CA ASP A 424 -16.28 3.66 -15.22
C ASP A 424 -17.29 4.04 -16.32
N VAL A 425 -17.88 3.03 -16.96
CA VAL A 425 -18.92 3.19 -18.00
C VAL A 425 -20.33 3.27 -17.42
N LYS A 426 -20.51 3.00 -16.11
CA LYS A 426 -21.81 3.05 -15.42
C LYS A 426 -22.22 4.44 -14.97
N LYS A 427 -21.33 5.43 -15.12
CA LYS A 427 -21.60 6.82 -14.79
C LYS A 427 -22.59 7.45 -15.78
N PRO A 428 -23.32 8.50 -15.37
CA PRO A 428 -24.37 9.10 -16.20
C PRO A 428 -23.89 9.86 -17.43
N TYR A 429 -22.64 10.33 -17.42
CA TYR A 429 -21.98 11.02 -18.54
C TYR A 429 -20.47 10.99 -18.32
N ASP A 430 -19.69 11.25 -19.36
CA ASP A 430 -18.24 11.35 -19.28
C ASP A 430 -17.78 12.81 -19.21
N ALA A 431 -17.18 13.21 -18.08
CA ALA A 431 -16.57 14.53 -17.93
C ALA A 431 -15.18 14.63 -18.57
N GLY A 432 -14.65 13.51 -19.09
CA GLY A 432 -13.28 13.39 -19.56
C GLY A 432 -12.26 13.35 -18.42
N TYR A 433 -11.04 13.75 -18.77
CA TYR A 433 -9.91 13.86 -17.86
C TYR A 433 -9.60 15.32 -17.56
N PHE A 434 -9.25 15.58 -16.30
CA PHE A 434 -8.70 16.84 -15.84
C PHE A 434 -7.19 16.72 -15.74
N LEU A 435 -6.49 17.69 -16.30
CA LEU A 435 -5.03 17.73 -16.43
C LEU A 435 -4.52 19.05 -15.86
N VAL A 436 -3.48 18.99 -15.05
CA VAL A 436 -2.77 20.18 -14.57
C VAL A 436 -1.46 20.29 -15.33
N ASP A 437 -1.20 21.46 -15.88
CA ASP A 437 -0.01 21.76 -16.66
C ASP A 437 1.19 22.13 -15.76
N SER A 438 2.35 22.37 -16.35
CA SER A 438 3.58 22.75 -15.61
C SER A 438 3.53 24.13 -14.98
N ARG A 439 2.51 24.93 -15.32
CA ARG A 439 2.24 26.24 -14.75
C ARG A 439 1.08 26.20 -13.75
N GLY A 440 0.52 25.04 -13.43
CA GLY A 440 -0.59 24.93 -12.48
C GLY A 440 -1.97 25.29 -13.06
N ASN A 441 -2.10 25.45 -14.37
CA ASN A 441 -3.40 25.68 -15.02
C ASN A 441 -4.15 24.37 -15.21
N LEU A 442 -5.46 24.39 -14.96
CA LEU A 442 -6.33 23.22 -15.08
C LEU A 442 -7.01 23.19 -16.45
N PHE A 443 -6.89 22.05 -17.12
CA PHE A 443 -7.50 21.76 -18.41
C PHE A 443 -8.42 20.55 -18.32
N ARG A 444 -9.47 20.55 -19.14
CA ARG A 444 -10.34 19.40 -19.37
C ARG A 444 -10.11 18.85 -20.77
N MET A 445 -9.85 17.56 -20.85
CA MET A 445 -9.67 16.80 -22.09
C MET A 445 -10.77 15.74 -22.21
N GLN A 446 -11.52 15.79 -23.29
CA GLN A 446 -12.58 14.84 -23.64
C GLN A 446 -12.34 14.25 -25.03
N MET A 447 -12.96 13.12 -25.31
CA MET A 447 -13.16 12.61 -26.66
C MET A 447 -14.64 12.83 -27.02
N ILE A 448 -14.90 13.53 -28.11
CA ILE A 448 -16.25 13.81 -28.62
C ILE A 448 -16.23 13.44 -30.10
N ASP A 449 -17.09 12.51 -30.52
CA ASP A 449 -17.15 12.00 -31.90
C ASP A 449 -15.78 11.52 -32.40
N ALA A 450 -15.04 10.80 -31.53
CA ALA A 450 -13.66 10.34 -31.76
C ALA A 450 -12.63 11.47 -31.98
N GLN A 451 -12.96 12.73 -31.72
CA GLN A 451 -12.06 13.88 -31.82
C GLN A 451 -11.69 14.42 -30.42
N PRO A 452 -10.46 14.95 -30.23
CA PRO A 452 -10.10 15.58 -28.97
C PRO A 452 -10.82 16.91 -28.78
N SER A 453 -11.39 17.11 -27.59
CA SER A 453 -11.87 18.40 -27.11
C SER A 453 -11.06 18.79 -25.87
N CYS A 454 -10.22 19.82 -26.00
CA CYS A 454 -9.32 20.29 -24.94
C CYS A 454 -9.64 21.75 -24.59
N VAL A 455 -10.02 22.00 -23.34
CA VAL A 455 -10.49 23.30 -22.89
C VAL A 455 -9.71 23.73 -21.64
N ASN A 456 -9.16 24.95 -21.66
CA ASN A 456 -8.66 25.58 -20.44
C ASN A 456 -9.86 25.97 -19.57
N THR A 457 -9.89 25.52 -18.32
CA THR A 457 -11.00 25.81 -17.41
C THR A 457 -10.98 27.25 -16.88
N GLY A 458 -9.88 27.98 -17.11
CA GLY A 458 -9.63 29.29 -16.50
C GLY A 458 -9.20 29.21 -15.04
N SER A 459 -9.13 28.01 -14.46
CA SER A 459 -8.72 27.78 -13.08
C SER A 459 -7.21 27.55 -12.96
N TYR A 460 -6.64 28.09 -11.89
CA TYR A 460 -5.21 28.04 -11.57
C TYR A 460 -5.01 27.53 -10.14
N ILE A 461 -4.01 26.67 -9.96
CA ILE A 461 -3.67 26.03 -8.69
C ILE A 461 -2.21 26.36 -8.37
N ASN A 462 -1.98 27.06 -7.25
CA ASN A 462 -0.66 27.48 -6.78
C ASN A 462 -0.02 26.50 -5.79
N GLU A 463 -0.65 25.35 -5.56
CA GLU A 463 -0.18 24.30 -4.65
C GLU A 463 0.14 23.03 -5.45
N HIS A 464 1.04 22.20 -4.92
CA HIS A 464 1.31 20.90 -5.51
C HIS A 464 0.07 20.00 -5.43
N VAL A 465 -0.41 19.55 -6.58
CA VAL A 465 -1.59 18.68 -6.70
C VAL A 465 -1.16 17.23 -6.46
N ARG A 466 -1.74 16.61 -5.43
CA ARG A 466 -1.54 15.20 -5.09
C ARG A 466 -2.43 14.27 -5.91
N GLY A 467 -3.60 14.75 -6.32
CA GLY A 467 -4.47 13.97 -7.18
C GLY A 467 -5.79 14.67 -7.47
N ILE A 468 -6.46 14.15 -8.49
CA ILE A 468 -7.74 14.67 -8.96
C ILE A 468 -8.74 13.52 -8.95
N LEU A 469 -9.81 13.69 -8.18
CA LEU A 469 -10.93 12.78 -8.08
C LEU A 469 -12.04 13.28 -8.98
N VAL A 470 -12.43 12.49 -9.97
CA VAL A 470 -13.60 12.77 -10.83
C VAL A 470 -14.72 11.82 -10.44
N HIS A 471 -15.92 12.36 -10.26
CA HIS A 471 -17.11 11.61 -9.89
C HIS A 471 -18.37 12.25 -10.46
N GLU A 472 -18.80 11.77 -11.63
CA GLU A 472 -19.95 12.26 -12.36
C GLU A 472 -21.27 11.81 -11.72
N HIS A 473 -22.13 12.77 -11.41
CA HIS A 473 -23.42 12.53 -10.77
C HIS A 473 -24.57 13.19 -11.56
N HIS A 474 -25.78 12.62 -11.52
CA HIS A 474 -26.93 13.11 -12.29
C HIS A 474 -27.28 14.58 -12.00
N ARG A 475 -27.03 15.03 -10.76
CA ARG A 475 -27.25 16.41 -10.31
C ARG A 475 -26.32 17.44 -10.95
N LYS A 476 -25.17 17.03 -11.51
CA LYS A 476 -24.22 17.89 -12.22
C LYS A 476 -23.78 19.14 -11.42
N GLU A 477 -23.62 19.00 -10.11
CA GLU A 477 -23.19 20.10 -9.23
C GLU A 477 -21.67 20.34 -9.34
N PHE A 478 -20.90 19.26 -9.26
CA PHE A 478 -19.44 19.29 -9.35
C PHE A 478 -18.93 18.10 -10.16
N TYR A 479 -17.81 18.30 -10.88
CA TYR A 479 -17.08 17.23 -11.56
C TYR A 479 -16.33 16.33 -10.57
N GLY A 480 -16.00 16.85 -9.39
CA GLY A 480 -15.24 16.14 -8.36
C GLY A 480 -14.34 17.07 -7.55
N PHE A 481 -13.21 16.55 -7.07
CA PHE A 481 -12.32 17.22 -6.12
C PHE A 481 -10.85 17.18 -6.55
N ILE A 482 -10.12 18.26 -6.29
CA ILE A 482 -8.67 18.34 -6.43
C ILE A 482 -8.07 18.35 -5.03
N ILE A 483 -7.12 17.46 -4.77
CA ILE A 483 -6.42 17.33 -3.50
C ILE A 483 -5.02 17.89 -3.71
N THR A 484 -4.64 18.90 -2.93
CA THR A 484 -3.28 19.43 -2.83
C THR A 484 -2.67 19.01 -1.51
N ASP A 485 -1.43 19.41 -1.24
CA ASP A 485 -0.79 19.13 0.06
C ASP A 485 -1.60 19.63 1.26
N ASN A 486 -2.22 20.81 1.13
CA ASN A 486 -2.81 21.56 2.25
C ASN A 486 -4.27 21.97 2.02
N SER A 487 -4.85 21.65 0.86
CA SER A 487 -6.19 22.08 0.49
C SER A 487 -6.95 21.00 -0.28
N VAL A 488 -8.28 21.08 -0.23
CA VAL A 488 -9.18 20.36 -1.14
C VAL A 488 -10.02 21.39 -1.88
N PHE A 489 -10.12 21.25 -3.20
CA PHE A 489 -10.93 22.13 -4.05
C PHE A 489 -12.04 21.33 -4.73
N ALA A 490 -13.29 21.79 -4.63
CA ALA A 490 -14.39 21.28 -5.46
C ALA A 490 -14.30 21.89 -6.86
N MET A 491 -14.50 21.06 -7.89
CA MET A 491 -14.57 21.47 -9.29
C MET A 491 -16.04 21.69 -9.67
N LEU A 492 -16.51 22.93 -9.65
CA LEU A 492 -17.92 23.23 -9.95
C LEU A 492 -18.24 23.02 -11.43
N GLN A 493 -19.36 22.35 -11.72
CA GLN A 493 -19.74 22.06 -13.10
C GLN A 493 -20.47 23.21 -13.79
N LYS A 494 -21.22 24.01 -13.03
CA LYS A 494 -22.01 25.15 -13.55
C LYS A 494 -21.16 26.20 -14.27
N ASN A 495 -19.96 26.49 -13.76
CA ASN A 495 -19.08 27.56 -14.26
C ASN A 495 -17.63 27.12 -14.46
N GLY A 496 -17.26 25.87 -14.13
CA GLY A 496 -15.89 25.36 -14.26
C GLY A 496 -14.90 25.90 -13.23
N SER A 497 -15.36 26.67 -12.23
CA SER A 497 -14.48 27.27 -11.22
C SER A 497 -14.09 26.29 -10.11
N LEU A 498 -12.94 26.52 -9.50
CA LEU A 498 -12.50 25.83 -8.29
C LEU A 498 -12.96 26.56 -7.04
N LYS A 499 -13.54 25.82 -6.09
CA LYS A 499 -13.90 26.34 -4.76
C LYS A 499 -13.18 25.57 -3.67
N LYS A 500 -12.40 26.28 -2.85
CA LYS A 500 -11.65 25.67 -1.73
C LYS A 500 -12.62 25.26 -0.62
N LEU A 501 -12.53 24.01 -0.16
CA LEU A 501 -13.32 23.54 0.98
C LEU A 501 -12.75 24.17 2.27
N PRO A 502 -13.62 24.59 3.21
CA PRO A 502 -13.20 25.26 4.44
C PRO A 502 -12.68 24.26 5.49
N LEU A 503 -11.62 23.52 5.17
CA LEU A 503 -11.04 22.50 6.06
C LEU A 503 -9.88 23.09 6.87
N PRO A 504 -10.05 23.40 8.17
CA PRO A 504 -8.97 23.92 8.99
C PRO A 504 -7.88 22.86 9.17
N SER A 505 -6.62 23.24 8.93
CA SER A 505 -5.45 22.37 9.14
C SER A 505 -5.46 21.05 8.35
N PHE A 506 -6.01 21.05 7.12
CA PHE A 506 -5.98 19.87 6.24
C PHE A 506 -4.54 19.44 5.90
N SER A 507 -4.30 18.13 5.89
CA SER A 507 -3.07 17.52 5.38
C SER A 507 -3.41 16.33 4.49
N ALA A 508 -2.82 16.29 3.30
CA ALA A 508 -3.00 15.18 2.36
C ALA A 508 -2.41 13.84 2.86
N ASN A 509 -1.55 13.86 3.88
CA ASN A 509 -0.95 12.64 4.43
C ASN A 509 -1.99 11.77 5.15
N ALA A 510 -2.96 12.40 5.80
CA ALA A 510 -3.83 11.70 6.75
C ALA A 510 -5.24 12.30 6.80
N PHE A 511 -6.11 11.84 5.90
CA PHE A 511 -7.50 12.28 5.89
C PHE A 511 -8.44 11.21 5.34
N SER A 512 -9.69 11.27 5.77
CA SER A 512 -10.84 10.61 5.17
C SER A 512 -11.99 11.60 5.13
N ILE A 513 -12.51 11.88 3.95
CA ILE A 513 -13.64 12.77 3.72
C ILE A 513 -14.80 11.94 3.17
N ALA A 514 -15.96 12.11 3.78
CA ALA A 514 -17.25 11.65 3.27
C ALA A 514 -18.11 12.87 2.95
N LEU A 515 -18.54 12.99 1.70
CA LEU A 515 -19.54 13.95 1.25
C LEU A 515 -20.91 13.27 1.20
N TRP A 516 -21.92 13.97 1.69
CA TRP A 516 -23.33 13.66 1.50
C TRP A 516 -24.05 14.90 0.97
N SER A 517 -24.61 14.82 -0.23
CA SER A 517 -25.42 15.90 -0.83
C SER A 517 -26.82 15.37 -1.12
N ASP A 518 -27.84 16.03 -0.56
CA ASP A 518 -29.25 15.80 -0.84
C ASP A 518 -29.90 17.10 -1.37
N THR A 519 -31.18 17.08 -1.70
CA THR A 519 -31.87 18.24 -2.29
C THR A 519 -31.87 19.48 -1.41
N LEU A 520 -31.60 19.37 -0.11
CA LEU A 520 -31.59 20.51 0.82
C LEU A 520 -30.17 20.97 1.13
N HIS A 521 -29.24 20.04 1.38
CA HIS A 521 -27.93 20.36 1.92
C HIS A 521 -26.81 19.49 1.34
N THR A 522 -25.63 20.09 1.22
CA THR A 522 -24.36 19.37 1.09
C THR A 522 -23.64 19.39 2.42
N SER A 523 -23.22 18.21 2.90
CA SER A 523 -22.45 18.06 4.12
C SER A 523 -21.19 17.24 3.90
N PHE A 524 -20.14 17.58 4.63
CA PHE A 524 -18.87 16.88 4.68
C PHE A 524 -18.63 16.36 6.08
N VAL A 525 -18.16 15.13 6.18
CA VAL A 525 -17.61 14.55 7.41
C VAL A 525 -16.15 14.24 7.16
N VAL A 526 -15.31 14.86 7.95
CA VAL A 526 -13.86 14.76 7.89
C VAL A 526 -13.38 14.01 9.11
N GLN A 527 -12.54 13.02 8.87
CA GLN A 527 -11.86 12.26 9.89
C GLN A 527 -10.36 12.29 9.58
N ASN A 528 -9.55 12.62 10.59
CA ASN A 528 -8.11 12.46 10.45
C ASN A 528 -7.77 10.97 10.61
N SER A 529 -7.17 10.37 9.58
CA SER A 529 -6.80 8.95 9.60
C SER A 529 -5.68 8.63 10.58
N ASP A 530 -4.93 9.64 11.02
CA ASP A 530 -3.87 9.48 12.03
C ASP A 530 -4.41 9.57 13.46
N SER A 531 -5.55 10.23 13.67
CA SER A 531 -6.06 10.47 15.02
C SER A 531 -6.69 9.20 15.58
N GLU A 532 -6.14 8.72 16.69
CA GLU A 532 -6.68 7.59 17.48
C GLU A 532 -7.93 7.98 18.28
N THR A 533 -8.40 9.21 18.12
CA THR A 533 -9.43 9.84 18.95
C THR A 533 -10.85 9.67 18.40
N ASP A 534 -11.07 8.90 17.33
CA ASP A 534 -12.40 8.69 16.69
C ASP A 534 -13.18 10.00 16.46
N ARG A 535 -12.47 11.13 16.37
CA ARG A 535 -13.06 12.45 16.28
C ARG A 535 -13.56 12.67 14.86
N LEU A 536 -14.84 12.96 14.75
CA LEU A 536 -15.49 13.32 13.50
C LEU A 536 -15.71 14.83 13.50
N TYR A 537 -15.36 15.48 12.40
CA TYR A 537 -15.68 16.87 12.14
C TYR A 537 -16.66 16.96 10.98
N GLY A 538 -17.90 17.37 11.26
CA GLY A 538 -18.97 17.56 10.29
C GLY A 538 -19.11 19.03 9.94
N MET A 539 -19.37 19.32 8.67
CA MET A 539 -19.68 20.67 8.17
C MET A 539 -20.80 20.58 7.14
N THR A 540 -21.83 21.40 7.29
CA THR A 540 -22.90 21.58 6.30
C THR A 540 -22.69 22.90 5.60
N LEU A 541 -22.81 22.88 4.28
CA LEU A 541 -22.44 23.97 3.40
C LEU A 541 -23.59 24.41 2.50
N THR A 542 -23.51 25.66 2.04
CA THR A 542 -24.30 26.16 0.91
C THR A 542 -23.83 25.53 -0.41
N ASP A 543 -24.56 25.75 -1.51
CA ASP A 543 -24.09 25.45 -2.87
C ASP A 543 -22.77 26.15 -3.20
N ASP A 544 -22.53 27.27 -2.51
CA ASP A 544 -21.33 28.06 -2.52
C ASP A 544 -20.32 27.63 -1.44
N PHE A 545 -20.37 26.42 -0.89
CA PHE A 545 -19.36 25.92 0.06
C PHE A 545 -19.12 26.83 1.29
N ASP A 546 -20.03 27.75 1.58
CA ASP A 546 -19.99 28.58 2.77
C ASP A 546 -20.59 27.78 3.92
N ILE A 547 -19.97 27.86 5.11
CA ILE A 547 -20.38 27.07 6.26
C ILE A 547 -21.73 27.55 6.77
N ILE A 548 -22.72 26.66 6.77
CA ILE A 548 -24.03 26.87 7.41
C ILE A 548 -23.94 26.44 8.88
N HIS A 549 -23.35 25.27 9.12
CA HIS A 549 -23.25 24.68 10.46
C HIS A 549 -22.04 23.74 10.51
N ASP A 550 -21.33 23.70 11.63
CA ASP A 550 -20.23 22.77 11.86
C ASP A 550 -20.28 22.16 13.27
N PHE A 551 -19.81 20.93 13.38
CA PHE A 551 -19.85 20.19 14.63
C PHE A 551 -18.67 19.23 14.72
N SER A 552 -18.17 19.02 15.93
CA SER A 552 -17.13 18.04 16.20
C SER A 552 -17.55 17.15 17.35
N THR A 553 -17.43 15.83 17.17
CA THR A 553 -17.65 14.90 18.28
C THR A 553 -16.52 15.00 19.30
N GLU A 554 -16.85 14.75 20.58
CA GLU A 554 -15.83 14.40 21.56
C GLU A 554 -15.33 12.96 21.32
N PRO A 555 -14.02 12.72 21.49
CA PRO A 555 -13.49 11.36 21.55
C PRO A 555 -14.17 10.56 22.66
N ASP A 556 -14.34 9.26 22.45
CA ASP A 556 -14.77 8.39 23.54
C ASP A 556 -13.70 8.38 24.64
N ARG A 557 -14.04 8.90 25.83
CA ARG A 557 -13.08 9.07 26.93
C ARG A 557 -12.47 7.75 27.38
N ARG A 558 -13.22 6.64 27.37
CA ARG A 558 -12.69 5.33 27.78
C ARG A 558 -11.72 4.82 26.72
N ASN A 559 -12.10 4.89 25.44
CA ASN A 559 -11.27 4.44 24.34
C ASN A 559 -9.98 5.28 24.25
N ALA A 560 -10.10 6.60 24.29
CA ALA A 560 -8.95 7.52 24.27
C ALA A 560 -7.98 7.26 25.44
N THR A 561 -8.52 6.93 26.63
CA THR A 561 -7.69 6.59 27.80
C THR A 561 -6.99 5.25 27.61
N HIS A 562 -7.67 4.24 27.07
CA HIS A 562 -7.08 2.93 26.74
C HIS A 562 -5.97 3.06 25.69
N HIS A 563 -6.23 3.78 24.59
CA HIS A 563 -5.24 4.09 23.56
C HIS A 563 -4.02 4.78 24.17
N LYS A 564 -4.23 5.82 24.99
CA LYS A 564 -3.15 6.51 25.69
C LYS A 564 -2.31 5.57 26.56
N HIS A 565 -2.94 4.69 27.36
CA HIS A 565 -2.20 3.73 28.18
C HIS A 565 -1.46 2.69 27.36
N LEU A 566 -2.05 2.21 26.25
CA LEU A 566 -1.40 1.28 25.35
C LEU A 566 -0.20 1.92 24.67
N ASP A 567 -0.29 3.18 24.25
CA ASP A 567 0.83 3.93 23.70
C ASP A 567 1.93 4.16 24.74
N GLN A 568 1.59 4.50 25.98
CA GLN A 568 2.56 4.63 27.07
C GLN A 568 3.30 3.30 27.34
N ALA A 569 2.56 2.20 27.41
CA ALA A 569 3.14 0.87 27.59
C ALA A 569 4.02 0.48 26.40
N THR A 570 3.57 0.78 25.17
CA THR A 570 4.34 0.53 23.94
C THR A 570 5.61 1.35 23.92
N ALA A 571 5.57 2.64 24.25
CA ALA A 571 6.73 3.52 24.30
C ALA A 571 7.74 3.08 25.38
N PHE A 572 7.25 2.62 26.53
CA PHE A 572 8.10 2.09 27.60
C PHE A 572 8.80 0.78 27.21
N LEU A 573 8.06 -0.16 26.60
CA LEU A 573 8.60 -1.47 26.21
C LEU A 573 9.44 -1.42 24.93
N PHE A 574 9.05 -0.57 23.99
CA PHE A 574 9.61 -0.43 22.64
C PHE A 574 9.89 1.05 22.34
N PRO A 575 10.95 1.63 22.95
CA PRO A 575 11.28 3.05 22.79
C PRO A 575 11.67 3.43 21.35
N LEU A 576 12.04 2.43 20.55
CA LEU A 576 12.28 2.55 19.12
C LEU A 576 11.41 1.50 18.41
N SER A 577 10.55 1.95 17.51
CA SER A 577 9.81 1.10 16.57
C SER A 577 10.19 1.45 15.14
N ILE A 578 10.25 0.44 14.28
CA ILE A 578 10.39 0.64 12.84
C ILE A 578 9.09 0.17 12.20
N GLU A 579 8.36 1.11 11.61
CA GLU A 579 7.07 0.87 10.98
C GLU A 579 7.25 1.03 9.45
N GLN A 580 6.64 0.13 8.66
CA GLN A 580 6.60 0.25 7.19
C GLN A 580 5.29 0.82 6.70
N ASP A 581 4.20 0.59 7.44
CA ASP A 581 2.88 1.08 7.09
C ASP A 581 2.76 2.54 7.55
N ARG A 582 2.90 3.47 6.61
CA ARG A 582 2.60 4.87 6.89
C ARG A 582 1.08 5.05 6.89
N LYS A 583 0.52 5.50 8.02
CA LYS A 583 -0.92 5.83 8.11
C LYS A 583 -1.31 6.78 6.95
N GLY A 584 -2.41 6.47 6.28
CA GLY A 584 -2.89 7.25 5.14
C GLY A 584 -2.11 7.08 3.82
N SER A 585 -1.21 6.10 3.73
CA SER A 585 -0.47 5.73 2.51
C SER A 585 -0.58 4.24 2.25
N SER A 586 -0.66 3.83 0.99
CA SER A 586 -0.54 2.41 0.65
C SER A 586 0.92 1.97 0.54
N PHE A 587 1.88 2.88 0.40
CA PHE A 587 3.29 2.52 0.26
C PHE A 587 3.88 1.89 1.53
N ASN A 588 4.80 0.94 1.36
CA ASN A 588 5.70 0.50 2.42
C ASN A 588 6.87 1.49 2.46
N ASP A 589 6.92 2.31 3.50
CA ASP A 589 7.97 3.31 3.71
C ASP A 589 8.56 3.14 5.12
N PRO A 590 9.72 2.46 5.25
CA PRO A 590 10.31 2.15 6.54
C PRO A 590 10.77 3.44 7.21
N SER A 591 10.10 3.79 8.30
CA SER A 591 10.43 4.95 9.11
C SER A 591 10.70 4.53 10.56
N ALA A 592 11.75 5.11 11.15
CA ALA A 592 12.04 4.95 12.57
C ALA A 592 11.16 5.96 13.33
N THR A 593 10.20 5.45 14.08
CA THR A 593 9.31 6.28 14.89
C THR A 593 9.74 6.16 16.35
N SER A 594 10.11 7.29 16.96
CA SER A 594 10.06 7.42 18.40
C SER A 594 8.67 7.93 18.74
N ARG A 595 7.77 7.04 19.19
CA ARG A 595 6.44 7.48 19.63
C ARG A 595 6.61 8.58 20.68
N HIS A 596 5.94 9.71 20.50
CA HIS A 596 6.12 10.94 21.29
C HIS A 596 5.80 10.76 22.78
N PHE A 597 6.73 10.20 23.56
CA PHE A 597 6.76 10.18 25.04
C PHE A 597 8.19 9.81 25.48
N SER A 598 9.09 10.81 25.46
CA SER A 598 10.52 10.59 25.69
C SER A 598 10.85 10.12 27.11
N ALA A 599 10.02 10.47 28.11
CA ALA A 599 10.26 10.10 29.50
C ALA A 599 10.04 8.60 29.76
N GLU A 600 8.92 8.05 29.28
CA GLU A 600 8.58 6.63 29.39
C GLU A 600 9.57 5.77 28.60
N GLY A 601 9.93 6.19 27.39
CA GLY A 601 10.96 5.52 26.60
C GLY A 601 12.34 5.53 27.27
N MET A 602 12.76 6.67 27.83
CA MET A 602 14.01 6.75 28.61
C MET A 602 13.98 5.87 29.85
N ALA A 603 12.85 5.83 30.57
CA ALA A 603 12.67 4.95 31.73
C ALA A 603 12.82 3.47 31.34
N GLY A 604 12.21 3.06 30.23
CA GLY A 604 12.35 1.71 29.67
C GLY A 604 13.81 1.35 29.33
N ILE A 605 14.54 2.29 28.72
CA ILE A 605 15.98 2.12 28.42
C ILE A 605 16.80 1.97 29.71
N ILE A 606 16.59 2.84 30.71
CA ILE A 606 17.32 2.81 31.98
C ILE A 606 17.08 1.48 32.72
N ILE A 607 15.83 1.03 32.79
CA ILE A 607 15.47 -0.24 33.43
C ILE A 607 16.09 -1.42 32.68
N SER A 608 16.06 -1.41 31.35
CA SER A 608 16.71 -2.44 30.52
C SER A 608 18.21 -2.50 30.74
N LEU A 609 18.88 -1.34 30.86
CA LEU A 609 20.31 -1.27 31.19
C LEU A 609 20.60 -1.77 32.60
N ALA A 610 19.78 -1.40 33.60
CA ALA A 610 19.92 -1.88 34.97
C ALA A 610 19.76 -3.41 35.06
N LEU A 611 18.77 -3.98 34.37
CA LEU A 611 18.57 -5.42 34.26
C LEU A 611 19.76 -6.11 33.58
N LEU A 612 20.30 -5.54 32.50
CA LEU A 612 21.48 -6.07 31.83
C LEU A 612 22.72 -6.06 32.73
N ILE A 613 22.93 -4.98 33.49
CA ILE A 613 24.02 -4.87 34.47
C ILE A 613 23.85 -5.92 35.57
N CYS A 614 22.65 -6.03 36.15
CA CYS A 614 22.33 -7.01 37.17
C CYS A 614 22.58 -8.45 36.68
N PHE A 615 22.12 -8.79 35.46
CA PHE A 615 22.36 -10.09 34.85
C PHE A 615 23.85 -10.37 34.64
N ARG A 616 24.64 -9.37 34.23
CA ARG A 616 26.10 -9.52 34.08
C ARG A 616 26.81 -9.72 35.41
N LEU A 617 26.35 -9.06 36.48
CA LEU A 617 26.87 -9.22 37.84
C LEU A 617 26.55 -10.62 38.38
N LEU A 618 25.30 -11.08 38.22
CA LEU A 618 24.84 -12.41 38.62
C LEU A 618 25.56 -13.56 37.91
N LYS A 619 26.10 -13.33 36.71
CA LYS A 619 26.85 -14.33 35.92
C LYS A 619 28.36 -14.33 36.21
N ARG A 620 28.85 -13.30 36.91
CA ARG A 620 30.25 -13.22 37.39
C ARG A 620 30.42 -13.91 38.75
N HIS A 621 29.33 -14.09 39.49
CA HIS A 621 29.20 -15.05 40.59
C HIS A 621 28.70 -16.39 40.04
#